data_AF-K0TRE5-F1
#
_entry.id   AF-K0TRE5-F1
#
_cell.length_a   1.000
_cell.length_b   1.000
_cell.length_c   1.000
_cell.angle_alpha   90.00
_cell.angle_beta   90.00
_cell.angle_gamma   90.00
#
_symmetry.space_group_name_H-M   'P 1'
#
loop_
_entity.id
_entity.type
_entity.pdbx_description
1 polymer ?
#
loop_
_entity_poly.entity_id
_entity_poly.type
_entity_poly.pdbx_seq_one_letter_code
_entity_poly.pdbx_strand_id
1 'polypeptide(L)'
;IGVTHTKNRARVYHGILQKGHKFLKYIVVVKCGLPHEATASAKPGNRGKRDSQLILMGYYNRIHYGRELTELDSAVQRAMVDLNLQADMVRFLMAIDADTRVDTMSITHMVYGMDKKEKVLALCGETKVDNKASSWVTMIQVFEYYNSHHLKKAFEAAFGCVTCLPGCFTMYRIIADDGTPLLPGDPVLYEYSRNDVETLHEKNLYHLGEDRMLTTLLLKHFPDRSLTFIPEAACWTIVPHTFKILLSQRRRWINSTVHNMFELLRVNTMCGVCCVSMKVVVFIDLVATMILPASYCYAMYLLFLVFFRDLPVSTVLLILYGIIMGVQVVVFILRSRWDYIWWFFIYFTVGLPVFYLILPTYSFWNMDDFSWGKTRAVGGSGANNAADGDDDEDDEKEQLYRDDDESYDSRQSGYSRDSRRSRGSQGSGGSQSYDSRSYRSRDQGSVRSGRSERSGRSSRDGSSRINF
;
A
#
# COMPACT_ATOMS: atom_id res chain seq x y z
N ILE A 1 19.44 20.08 3.30
CA ILE A 1 18.26 19.38 2.76
C ILE A 1 17.25 19.34 3.89
N GLY A 2 16.23 20.20 3.83
CA GLY A 2 15.28 20.35 4.93
C GLY A 2 14.25 19.22 4.90
N VAL A 3 14.29 18.34 5.90
CA VAL A 3 13.18 17.42 6.16
C VAL A 3 12.22 18.15 7.08
N THR A 4 11.07 18.57 6.57
CA THR A 4 10.01 19.17 7.40
C THR A 4 9.45 18.10 8.32
N HIS A 5 9.85 18.14 9.60
CA HIS A 5 9.43 17.17 10.61
C HIS A 5 7.97 17.41 11.02
N THR A 6 7.04 16.87 10.22
CA THR A 6 5.62 16.84 10.56
C THR A 6 5.37 15.91 11.74
N LYS A 7 5.01 16.48 12.89
CA LYS A 7 4.69 15.71 14.10
C LYS A 7 3.37 14.99 13.92
N ASN A 8 3.29 13.72 14.27
CA ASN A 8 2.07 12.93 14.29
C ASN A 8 1.97 12.18 15.63
N ARG A 9 0.93 11.36 15.79
CA ARG A 9 0.72 10.51 16.97
C ARG A 9 0.20 9.16 16.56
N ALA A 10 0.73 8.11 17.17
CA ALA A 10 0.23 6.76 17.02
C ALA A 10 0.22 6.03 18.37
N ARG A 11 -0.59 4.98 18.46
CA ARG A 11 -0.54 4.00 19.55
C ARG A 11 -0.28 2.62 18.98
N VAL A 12 0.62 1.89 19.61
CA VAL A 12 0.93 0.51 19.25
C VAL A 12 0.30 -0.41 20.28
N TYR A 13 -0.48 -1.36 19.80
CA TYR A 13 -1.03 -2.48 20.59
C TYR A 13 -0.51 -3.79 19.98
N HIS A 14 -0.39 -4.84 20.79
CA HIS A 14 0.06 -6.14 20.31
C HIS A 14 -0.58 -7.27 21.10
N GLY A 15 -0.60 -8.47 20.51
CA GLY A 15 -1.19 -9.63 21.16
C GLY A 15 -1.08 -10.91 20.34
N ILE A 16 -1.63 -11.98 20.88
CA ILE A 16 -1.68 -13.30 20.25
C ILE A 16 -3.13 -13.75 20.18
N LEU A 17 -3.68 -13.80 18.97
CA LEU A 17 -5.00 -14.36 18.71
C LEU A 17 -4.87 -15.88 18.56
N GLN A 18 -5.52 -16.66 19.43
CA GLN A 18 -5.55 -18.12 19.33
C GLN A 18 -6.94 -18.60 18.88
N LYS A 19 -6.97 -19.48 17.88
CA LYS A 19 -8.19 -20.17 17.41
C LYS A 19 -7.91 -21.66 17.26
N GLY A 20 -8.26 -22.43 18.30
CA GLY A 20 -7.88 -23.84 18.43
C GLY A 20 -6.37 -24.00 18.51
N HIS A 21 -5.79 -24.80 17.61
CA HIS A 21 -4.33 -24.99 17.52
C HIS A 21 -3.60 -23.91 16.70
N LYS A 22 -4.33 -22.99 16.04
CA LYS A 22 -3.73 -21.90 15.26
C LYS A 22 -3.52 -20.67 16.14
N PHE A 23 -2.37 -20.04 16.03
CA PHE A 23 -2.03 -18.78 16.70
C PHE A 23 -1.60 -17.74 15.66
N LEU A 24 -1.99 -16.49 15.89
CA LEU A 24 -1.62 -15.32 15.09
C LEU A 24 -1.08 -14.24 16.03
N LYS A 25 0.22 -13.98 15.94
CA LYS A 25 0.83 -12.79 16.56
C LYS A 25 0.41 -11.57 15.74
N TYR A 26 -0.03 -10.50 16.40
CA TYR A 26 -0.44 -9.28 15.73
C TYR A 26 0.10 -8.02 16.43
N ILE A 27 0.34 -6.98 15.63
CA ILE A 27 0.63 -5.63 16.08
C ILE A 27 -0.38 -4.71 15.36
N VAL A 28 -1.03 -3.82 16.10
CA VAL A 28 -1.98 -2.83 15.60
C VAL A 28 -1.42 -1.45 15.87
N VAL A 29 -1.14 -0.68 14.80
CA VAL A 29 -0.71 0.71 14.89
C VAL A 29 -1.91 1.61 14.59
N VAL A 30 -2.45 2.27 15.62
CA VAL A 30 -3.58 3.21 15.50
C VAL A 30 -3.01 4.62 15.36
N LYS A 31 -3.08 5.18 14.15
CA LYS A 31 -2.76 6.58 13.86
C LYS A 31 -3.84 7.45 14.50
N CYS A 32 -3.43 8.34 15.41
CA CYS A 32 -4.33 9.12 16.26
C CYS A 32 -4.48 10.58 15.82
N GLY A 33 -3.52 11.10 15.03
CA GLY A 33 -3.46 12.50 14.66
C GLY A 33 -3.09 13.44 15.80
N LEU A 34 -2.90 14.71 15.45
CA LEU A 34 -2.61 15.79 16.39
C LEU A 34 -3.88 16.26 17.14
N PRO A 35 -3.73 16.96 18.29
CA PRO A 35 -4.87 17.47 19.05
C PRO A 35 -5.83 18.37 18.25
N HIS A 36 -5.33 19.17 17.31
CA HIS A 36 -6.18 20.02 16.48
C HIS A 36 -7.02 19.20 15.49
N GLU A 37 -6.50 18.09 14.96
CA GLU A 37 -7.26 17.21 14.06
C GLU A 37 -8.48 16.64 14.77
N ALA A 38 -8.41 16.41 16.08
CA ALA A 38 -9.51 15.89 16.90
C ALA A 38 -10.73 16.81 16.96
N THR A 39 -10.56 18.10 16.68
CA THR A 39 -11.65 19.10 16.62
C THR A 39 -11.93 19.59 15.20
N ALA A 40 -10.92 19.64 14.33
CA ALA A 40 -11.05 20.18 12.97
C ALA A 40 -11.48 19.12 11.94
N SER A 41 -11.06 17.85 12.10
CA SER A 41 -11.31 16.81 11.10
C SER A 41 -12.42 15.85 11.52
N ALA A 42 -13.32 15.53 10.59
CA ALA A 42 -14.28 14.44 10.75
C ALA A 42 -13.62 13.05 10.88
N LYS A 43 -12.33 12.91 10.56
CA LYS A 43 -11.54 11.67 10.71
C LYS A 43 -10.11 11.97 11.21
N PRO A 44 -9.95 12.30 12.51
CA PRO A 44 -8.64 12.64 13.08
C PRO A 44 -7.64 11.50 12.91
N GLY A 45 -6.40 11.79 12.52
CA GLY A 45 -5.37 10.78 12.32
C GLY A 45 -5.57 9.86 11.12
N ASN A 46 -6.57 10.12 10.27
CA ASN A 46 -6.71 9.42 8.99
C ASN A 46 -5.49 9.75 8.13
N ARG A 47 -4.84 8.70 7.60
CA ARG A 47 -3.62 8.77 6.80
C ARG A 47 -3.65 7.64 5.78
N GLY A 48 -2.96 7.83 4.66
CA GLY A 48 -3.01 6.92 3.53
C GLY A 48 -2.40 5.55 3.78
N LYS A 49 -2.51 4.71 2.74
CA LYS A 49 -1.83 3.42 2.61
C LYS A 49 -0.31 3.59 2.63
N ARG A 50 0.17 4.61 1.90
CA ARG A 50 1.57 5.06 1.84
C ARG A 50 2.18 5.24 3.23
N ASP A 51 1.50 5.94 4.14
CA ASP A 51 1.96 6.11 5.52
C ASP A 51 2.11 4.77 6.27
N SER A 52 1.19 3.80 6.04
CA SER A 52 1.29 2.47 6.66
C SER A 52 2.49 1.68 6.13
N GLN A 53 2.80 1.80 4.84
CA GLN A 53 3.99 1.21 4.22
C GLN A 53 5.26 1.89 4.77
N LEU A 54 5.28 3.23 4.84
CA LEU A 54 6.41 4.01 5.35
C LEU A 54 6.76 3.72 6.81
N ILE A 55 5.78 3.47 7.69
CA ILE A 55 6.05 3.05 9.07
C ILE A 55 6.90 1.78 9.11
N LEU A 56 6.53 0.76 8.32
CA LEU A 56 7.28 -0.50 8.29
C LEU A 56 8.61 -0.37 7.53
N MET A 57 8.63 0.34 6.40
CA MET A 57 9.86 0.60 5.64
C MET A 57 10.89 1.39 6.46
N GLY A 58 10.47 2.43 7.18
CA GLY A 58 11.31 3.24 8.06
C GLY A 58 11.84 2.44 9.25
N TYR A 59 11.01 1.62 9.88
CA TYR A 59 11.43 0.72 10.95
C TYR A 59 12.54 -0.25 10.47
N TYR A 60 12.30 -1.01 9.40
CA TYR A 60 13.29 -1.96 8.87
C TYR A 60 14.56 -1.26 8.34
N ASN A 61 14.43 -0.06 7.76
CA ASN A 61 15.58 0.76 7.34
C ASN A 61 16.48 1.10 8.53
N ARG A 62 15.90 1.65 9.61
CA ARG A 62 16.68 2.06 10.78
C ARG A 62 17.33 0.89 11.49
N ILE A 63 16.62 -0.23 11.63
CA ILE A 63 17.17 -1.48 12.17
C ILE A 63 18.33 -1.99 11.32
N HIS A 64 18.17 -2.02 9.99
CA HIS A 64 19.22 -2.50 9.08
C HIS A 64 20.49 -1.62 9.11
N TYR A 65 20.33 -0.30 9.08
CA TYR A 65 21.46 0.64 9.08
C TYR A 65 21.97 1.03 10.48
N GLY A 66 21.44 0.44 11.57
CA GLY A 66 21.83 0.77 12.94
C GLY A 66 21.55 2.23 13.35
N ARG A 67 20.50 2.83 12.79
CA ARG A 67 20.13 4.24 13.03
C ARG A 67 19.30 4.39 14.31
N GLU A 68 19.24 5.61 14.81
CA GLU A 68 18.35 5.96 15.92
C GLU A 68 16.89 5.64 15.58
N LEU A 69 16.25 4.87 16.47
CA LEU A 69 14.85 4.51 16.38
C LEU A 69 13.99 5.67 16.88
N THR A 70 12.91 5.95 16.17
CA THR A 70 11.92 6.93 16.59
C THR A 70 11.09 6.41 17.78
N GLU A 71 10.27 7.24 18.42
CA GLU A 71 9.42 6.73 19.52
C GLU A 71 8.43 5.65 19.03
N LEU A 72 7.93 5.78 17.79
CA LEU A 72 7.07 4.79 17.14
C LEU A 72 7.83 3.51 16.79
N ASP A 73 9.01 3.61 16.18
CA ASP A 73 9.86 2.45 15.88
C ASP A 73 10.20 1.69 17.16
N SER A 74 10.53 2.42 18.24
CA SER A 74 10.80 1.86 19.56
C SER A 74 9.59 1.17 20.19
N ALA A 75 8.37 1.62 19.88
CA ALA A 75 7.13 0.97 20.30
C ALA A 75 6.84 -0.30 19.50
N VAL A 76 7.09 -0.29 18.18
CA VAL A 76 7.00 -1.49 17.32
C VAL A 76 8.06 -2.53 17.73
N GLN A 77 9.30 -2.10 17.97
CA GLN A 77 10.40 -2.95 18.43
C GLN A 77 10.05 -3.65 19.76
N ARG A 78 9.50 -2.93 20.74
CA ARG A 78 9.03 -3.50 22.01
C ARG A 78 7.93 -4.53 21.79
N ALA A 79 6.92 -4.20 20.99
CA ALA A 79 5.85 -5.11 20.63
C ALA A 79 6.35 -6.40 19.93
N MET A 80 7.35 -6.29 19.04
CA MET A 80 7.98 -7.45 18.40
C MET A 80 8.75 -8.32 19.39
N VAL A 81 9.52 -7.72 20.31
CA VAL A 81 10.25 -8.44 21.38
C VAL A 81 9.28 -9.17 22.32
N ASP A 82 8.22 -8.50 22.78
CA ASP A 82 7.19 -9.10 23.65
C ASP A 82 6.44 -10.25 22.96
N LEU A 83 6.29 -10.19 21.63
CA LEU A 83 5.76 -11.27 20.81
C LEU A 83 6.79 -12.37 20.50
N ASN A 84 8.03 -12.28 21.00
CA ASN A 84 9.15 -13.16 20.65
C ASN A 84 9.30 -13.29 19.12
N LEU A 85 9.42 -12.14 18.46
CA LEU A 85 9.66 -11.98 17.03
C LEU A 85 10.84 -11.02 16.87
N GLN A 86 11.93 -11.48 16.27
CA GLN A 86 13.08 -10.64 15.94
C GLN A 86 12.91 -10.09 14.51
N ALA A 87 13.44 -8.89 14.24
CA ALA A 87 13.24 -8.20 12.96
C ALA A 87 13.97 -8.89 11.79
N ASP A 88 15.15 -9.44 12.04
CA ASP A 88 15.97 -10.24 11.13
C ASP A 88 15.26 -11.52 10.62
N MET A 89 14.37 -12.11 11.44
CA MET A 89 13.56 -13.26 11.03
C MET A 89 12.46 -12.90 9.99
N VAL A 90 12.17 -11.62 9.75
CA VAL A 90 11.10 -11.19 8.83
C VAL A 90 11.67 -10.96 7.42
N ARG A 91 11.63 -12.03 6.61
CA ARG A 91 12.12 -12.06 5.22
C ARG A 91 11.22 -11.31 4.23
N PHE A 92 9.90 -11.37 4.44
CA PHE A 92 8.88 -10.87 3.51
C PHE A 92 7.84 -9.98 4.20
N LEU A 93 7.39 -8.93 3.51
CA LEU A 93 6.26 -8.10 3.90
C LEU A 93 5.13 -8.27 2.88
N MET A 94 3.92 -8.56 3.34
CA MET A 94 2.72 -8.63 2.49
C MET A 94 1.82 -7.43 2.73
N ALA A 95 1.51 -6.68 1.68
CA ALA A 95 0.50 -5.63 1.67
C ALA A 95 -0.85 -6.19 1.24
N ILE A 96 -1.88 -5.86 2.00
CA ILE A 96 -3.27 -6.27 1.76
C ILE A 96 -4.25 -5.18 2.20
N ASP A 97 -5.28 -4.94 1.39
CA ASP A 97 -6.35 -3.99 1.71
C ASP A 97 -7.40 -4.66 2.61
N ALA A 98 -7.97 -3.92 3.56
CA ALA A 98 -8.84 -4.48 4.60
C ALA A 98 -10.16 -5.09 4.09
N ASP A 99 -10.59 -4.79 2.85
CA ASP A 99 -11.77 -5.37 2.19
C ASP A 99 -11.42 -6.52 1.21
N THR A 100 -10.19 -7.04 1.29
CA THR A 100 -9.69 -8.12 0.42
C THR A 100 -9.70 -9.48 1.12
N ARG A 101 -10.38 -10.45 0.50
CA ARG A 101 -10.43 -11.86 0.91
C ARG A 101 -9.37 -12.65 0.15
N VAL A 102 -8.52 -13.39 0.85
CA VAL A 102 -7.39 -14.14 0.24
C VAL A 102 -7.75 -15.62 0.06
N ASP A 103 -7.32 -16.26 -1.02
CA ASP A 103 -7.40 -17.71 -1.15
C ASP A 103 -6.45 -18.42 -0.17
N THR A 104 -6.92 -19.51 0.43
CA THR A 104 -6.22 -20.25 1.50
C THR A 104 -4.78 -20.63 1.15
N MET A 105 -4.50 -20.95 -0.13
CA MET A 105 -3.16 -21.36 -0.57
C MET A 105 -2.28 -20.21 -1.07
N SER A 106 -2.83 -19.00 -1.23
CA SER A 106 -2.10 -17.91 -1.89
C SER A 106 -0.84 -17.48 -1.17
N ILE A 107 -0.87 -17.37 0.15
CA ILE A 107 0.32 -16.98 0.92
C ILE A 107 1.43 -18.03 0.70
N THR A 108 1.08 -19.32 0.65
CA THR A 108 2.01 -20.40 0.34
C THR A 108 2.57 -20.29 -1.09
N HIS A 109 1.72 -20.03 -2.09
CA HIS A 109 2.16 -19.82 -3.48
C HIS A 109 3.06 -18.58 -3.63
N MET A 110 2.76 -17.49 -2.93
CA MET A 110 3.55 -16.26 -2.94
C MET A 110 4.91 -16.48 -2.27
N VAL A 111 4.97 -17.06 -1.06
CA VAL A 111 6.24 -17.38 -0.39
C VAL A 111 7.09 -18.34 -1.24
N TYR A 112 6.50 -19.39 -1.80
CA TYR A 112 7.20 -20.30 -2.70
C TYR A 112 7.73 -19.58 -3.96
N GLY A 113 6.96 -18.65 -4.53
CA GLY A 113 7.39 -17.82 -5.66
C GLY A 113 8.57 -16.91 -5.33
N MET A 114 8.59 -16.34 -4.12
CA MET A 114 9.69 -15.52 -3.62
C MET A 114 10.96 -16.36 -3.37
N ASP A 115 10.85 -17.47 -2.64
CA ASP A 115 12.02 -18.29 -2.26
C ASP A 115 12.61 -19.07 -3.44
N LYS A 116 11.79 -19.47 -4.42
CA LYS A 116 12.28 -20.16 -5.63
C LYS A 116 13.19 -19.30 -6.51
N LYS A 117 13.08 -17.98 -6.43
CA LYS A 117 13.81 -17.04 -7.28
C LYS A 117 14.32 -15.86 -6.43
N GLU A 118 15.56 -15.94 -6.01
CA GLU A 118 16.22 -14.89 -5.21
C GLU A 118 16.17 -13.49 -5.88
N LYS A 119 16.22 -13.44 -7.21
CA LYS A 119 16.05 -12.21 -7.99
C LYS A 119 14.63 -11.62 -7.98
N VAL A 120 13.64 -12.27 -7.37
CA VAL A 120 12.30 -11.68 -7.20
C VAL A 120 12.30 -10.76 -5.98
N LEU A 121 12.14 -9.48 -6.27
CA LEU A 121 12.08 -8.37 -5.32
C LEU A 121 10.67 -8.23 -4.73
N ALA A 122 9.65 -8.38 -5.57
CA ALA A 122 8.26 -8.43 -5.15
C ALA A 122 7.39 -9.17 -6.19
N LEU A 123 6.26 -9.69 -5.74
CA LEU A 123 5.27 -10.34 -6.60
C LEU A 123 3.83 -10.08 -6.14
N CYS A 124 2.90 -10.16 -7.08
CA CYS A 124 1.46 -10.11 -6.82
C CYS A 124 0.74 -11.35 -7.37
N GLY A 125 -0.49 -11.56 -6.92
CA GLY A 125 -1.40 -12.58 -7.45
C GLY A 125 -2.62 -11.99 -8.18
N GLU A 126 -3.49 -12.86 -8.69
CA GLU A 126 -4.72 -12.50 -9.44
C GLU A 126 -5.73 -11.81 -8.51
N THR A 127 -5.92 -10.49 -8.68
CA THR A 127 -6.99 -9.73 -8.00
C THR A 127 -8.34 -9.94 -8.72
N LYS A 128 -9.29 -10.59 -8.05
CA LYS A 128 -10.63 -10.90 -8.57
C LYS A 128 -11.69 -9.98 -7.98
N VAL A 129 -12.78 -9.82 -8.71
CA VAL A 129 -14.01 -9.18 -8.22
C VAL A 129 -14.81 -10.19 -7.38
N ASP A 130 -15.14 -9.87 -6.13
CA ASP A 130 -16.02 -10.69 -5.28
C ASP A 130 -17.51 -10.41 -5.60
N ASN A 131 -17.89 -9.14 -5.60
CA ASN A 131 -19.27 -8.66 -5.78
C ASN A 131 -19.71 -8.58 -7.26
N LYS A 132 -19.36 -9.58 -8.09
CA LYS A 132 -19.49 -9.57 -9.57
C LYS A 132 -20.86 -9.10 -10.08
N ALA A 133 -21.94 -9.60 -9.47
CA ALA A 133 -23.32 -9.40 -9.95
C ALA A 133 -24.16 -8.43 -9.10
N SER A 134 -23.54 -7.65 -8.19
CA SER A 134 -24.30 -6.75 -7.29
C SER A 134 -24.92 -5.53 -7.98
N SER A 135 -24.39 -5.09 -9.13
CA SER A 135 -25.04 -4.11 -10.00
C SER A 135 -24.48 -4.17 -11.42
N TRP A 136 -25.10 -3.49 -12.39
CA TRP A 136 -24.52 -3.37 -13.73
C TRP A 136 -23.09 -2.79 -13.71
N VAL A 137 -22.80 -1.92 -12.75
CA VAL A 137 -21.47 -1.30 -12.54
C VAL A 137 -20.44 -2.34 -12.10
N THR A 138 -20.81 -3.32 -11.26
CA THR A 138 -19.90 -4.42 -10.88
C THR A 138 -19.70 -5.39 -12.04
N MET A 139 -20.75 -5.67 -12.83
CA MET A 139 -20.71 -6.62 -13.93
C MET A 139 -19.73 -6.19 -15.03
N ILE A 140 -19.73 -4.91 -15.43
CA ILE A 140 -18.78 -4.38 -16.43
C ILE A 140 -17.32 -4.42 -15.93
N GLN A 141 -17.07 -4.48 -14.62
CA GLN A 141 -15.71 -4.53 -14.08
C GLN A 141 -15.08 -5.93 -14.10
N VAL A 142 -15.87 -7.01 -14.20
CA VAL A 142 -15.34 -8.38 -14.05
C VAL A 142 -14.33 -8.74 -15.14
N PHE A 143 -14.63 -8.40 -16.40
CA PHE A 143 -13.69 -8.63 -17.50
C PHE A 143 -12.51 -7.65 -17.48
N GLU A 144 -12.76 -6.38 -17.14
CA GLU A 144 -11.69 -5.37 -17.03
C GLU A 144 -10.63 -5.80 -16.02
N TYR A 145 -11.02 -6.22 -14.81
CA TYR A 145 -10.10 -6.74 -13.80
C TYR A 145 -9.33 -7.97 -14.28
N TYR A 146 -9.96 -8.90 -15.02
CA TYR A 146 -9.23 -10.04 -15.58
C TYR A 146 -8.22 -9.60 -16.65
N ASN A 147 -8.54 -8.61 -17.47
CA ASN A 147 -7.59 -8.06 -18.43
C ASN A 147 -6.43 -7.33 -17.75
N SER A 148 -6.70 -6.47 -16.76
CA SER A 148 -5.70 -5.59 -16.12
C SER A 148 -4.93 -6.23 -14.95
N HIS A 149 -5.55 -7.12 -14.17
CA HIS A 149 -4.96 -7.82 -13.02
C HIS A 149 -4.59 -9.30 -13.27
N HIS A 150 -4.94 -9.89 -14.42
CA HIS A 150 -4.46 -11.24 -14.80
C HIS A 150 -3.65 -11.23 -16.10
N LEU A 151 -4.28 -10.91 -17.24
CA LEU A 151 -3.64 -11.04 -18.55
C LEU A 151 -2.45 -10.07 -18.72
N LYS A 152 -2.65 -8.78 -18.43
CA LYS A 152 -1.59 -7.77 -18.47
C LYS A 152 -0.47 -8.10 -17.49
N LYS A 153 -0.79 -8.50 -16.25
CA LYS A 153 0.22 -8.86 -15.23
C LYS A 153 1.05 -10.09 -15.63
N ALA A 154 0.41 -11.11 -16.20
CA ALA A 154 1.12 -12.28 -16.74
C ALA A 154 2.03 -11.91 -17.91
N PHE A 155 1.60 -11.00 -18.81
CA PHE A 155 2.44 -10.48 -19.88
C PHE A 155 3.66 -9.71 -19.32
N GLU A 156 3.45 -8.72 -18.45
CA GLU A 156 4.54 -7.92 -17.86
C GLU A 156 5.53 -8.78 -17.06
N ALA A 157 5.03 -9.81 -16.37
CA ALA A 157 5.85 -10.75 -15.60
C ALA A 157 6.75 -11.62 -16.48
N ALA A 158 6.44 -11.81 -17.78
CA ALA A 158 7.33 -12.49 -18.73
C ALA A 158 8.60 -11.67 -19.02
N PHE A 159 8.55 -10.34 -18.87
CA PHE A 159 9.71 -9.44 -18.92
C PHE A 159 10.37 -9.25 -17.53
N GLY A 160 9.81 -9.84 -16.47
CA GLY A 160 10.24 -9.60 -15.08
C GLY A 160 10.00 -8.17 -14.60
N CYS A 161 9.14 -7.40 -15.28
CA CYS A 161 8.93 -5.97 -15.08
C CYS A 161 7.44 -5.64 -14.94
N VAL A 162 6.75 -6.24 -13.98
CA VAL A 162 5.38 -5.83 -13.60
C VAL A 162 5.37 -4.34 -13.24
N THR A 163 4.68 -3.53 -14.04
CA THR A 163 4.77 -2.05 -14.02
C THR A 163 3.96 -1.40 -12.89
N CYS A 164 3.04 -2.16 -12.31
CA CYS A 164 2.18 -1.75 -11.21
C CYS A 164 1.83 -3.01 -10.41
N LEU A 165 2.38 -3.15 -9.21
CA LEU A 165 1.98 -4.16 -8.25
C LEU A 165 0.74 -3.64 -7.49
N PRO A 166 -0.39 -4.37 -7.47
CA PRO A 166 -1.59 -3.94 -6.75
C PRO A 166 -1.36 -4.09 -5.24
N GLY A 167 -1.35 -2.99 -4.49
CA GLY A 167 -1.05 -3.03 -3.05
C GLY A 167 -2.16 -3.68 -2.21
N CYS A 168 -3.31 -4.01 -2.79
CA CYS A 168 -4.31 -4.86 -2.17
C CYS A 168 -3.85 -6.33 -2.02
N PHE A 169 -2.81 -6.74 -2.78
CA PHE A 169 -2.36 -8.14 -2.81
C PHE A 169 -0.94 -8.31 -3.39
N THR A 170 0.06 -7.76 -2.68
CA THR A 170 1.47 -7.84 -3.10
C THR A 170 2.36 -8.26 -1.94
N MET A 171 3.36 -9.10 -2.22
CA MET A 171 4.42 -9.50 -1.29
C MET A 171 5.77 -8.96 -1.77
N TYR A 172 6.52 -8.36 -0.84
CA TYR A 172 7.80 -7.71 -1.06
C TYR A 172 8.90 -8.40 -0.23
N ARG A 173 10.12 -8.44 -0.78
CA ARG A 173 11.33 -8.85 -0.06
C ARG A 173 11.87 -7.65 0.73
N ILE A 174 12.11 -7.84 2.02
CA ILE A 174 12.64 -6.76 2.88
C ILE A 174 14.16 -6.67 2.69
N ILE A 175 14.87 -7.79 2.79
CA ILE A 175 16.33 -7.87 2.64
C ILE A 175 16.66 -9.01 1.67
N ALA A 176 17.65 -8.81 0.80
CA ALA A 176 18.22 -9.83 -0.06
C ALA A 176 18.98 -10.89 0.74
N ASP A 177 19.27 -12.03 0.11
CA ASP A 177 19.98 -13.14 0.77
C ASP A 177 21.48 -12.82 0.95
N ASP A 178 22.00 -11.88 0.16
CA ASP A 178 23.30 -11.22 0.31
C ASP A 178 23.34 -10.12 1.40
N GLY A 179 22.21 -9.83 2.06
CA GLY A 179 22.08 -8.80 3.09
C GLY A 179 21.71 -7.40 2.58
N THR A 180 21.60 -7.15 1.27
CA THR A 180 21.24 -5.85 0.70
C THR A 180 19.81 -5.45 1.12
N PRO A 181 19.57 -4.24 1.65
CA PRO A 181 18.24 -3.76 1.98
C PRO A 181 17.49 -3.41 0.70
N LEU A 182 16.32 -4.03 0.52
CA LEU A 182 15.54 -3.96 -0.71
C LEU A 182 14.38 -2.96 -0.56
N LEU A 183 13.20 -3.43 -0.12
CA LEU A 183 12.07 -2.53 0.16
C LEU A 183 12.41 -1.35 1.10
N PRO A 184 13.16 -1.53 2.21
CA PRO A 184 13.56 -0.44 3.10
C PRO A 184 14.87 0.24 2.68
N GLY A 185 15.41 -0.01 1.48
CA GLY A 185 16.65 0.61 1.02
C GLY A 185 16.52 2.13 0.91
N ASP A 186 17.59 2.86 1.25
CA ASP A 186 17.58 4.33 1.31
C ASP A 186 17.02 5.04 0.06
N PRO A 187 17.38 4.66 -1.19
CA PRO A 187 16.89 5.36 -2.37
C PRO A 187 15.37 5.23 -2.55
N VAL A 188 14.81 4.06 -2.20
CA VAL A 188 13.36 3.83 -2.23
C VAL A 188 12.69 4.58 -1.09
N LEU A 189 13.19 4.47 0.15
CA LEU A 189 12.57 5.12 1.30
C LEU A 189 12.57 6.65 1.17
N TYR A 190 13.69 7.24 0.73
CA TYR A 190 13.82 8.69 0.56
C TYR A 190 12.80 9.23 -0.44
N GLU A 191 12.82 8.74 -1.69
CA GLU A 191 11.85 9.17 -2.70
C GLU A 191 10.40 8.82 -2.29
N TYR A 192 10.16 7.64 -1.72
CA TYR A 192 8.82 7.24 -1.29
C TYR A 192 8.30 7.97 -0.04
N SER A 193 9.13 8.76 0.65
CA SER A 193 8.74 9.60 1.78
C SER A 193 8.54 11.09 1.44
N ARG A 194 8.85 11.53 0.21
CA ARG A 194 8.68 12.92 -0.24
C ARG A 194 7.24 13.44 -0.11
N ASN A 195 7.08 14.54 0.61
CA ASN A 195 5.80 15.27 0.76
C ASN A 195 5.87 16.67 0.13
N ASP A 196 7.06 17.11 -0.26
CA ASP A 196 7.37 18.27 -1.09
C ASP A 196 6.90 18.03 -2.53
N VAL A 197 5.64 18.33 -2.81
CA VAL A 197 4.93 17.92 -4.04
C VAL A 197 4.29 19.15 -4.69
N GLU A 198 5.07 19.86 -5.51
CA GLU A 198 4.67 21.14 -6.11
C GLU A 198 3.90 20.97 -7.42
N THR A 199 4.40 20.10 -8.31
CA THR A 199 3.86 20.01 -9.68
C THR A 199 2.62 19.13 -9.79
N LEU A 200 1.70 19.43 -10.72
CA LEU A 200 0.55 18.58 -11.04
C LEU A 200 0.95 17.12 -11.34
N HIS A 201 2.11 16.93 -11.97
CA HIS A 201 2.69 15.63 -12.25
C HIS A 201 3.06 14.87 -10.98
N GLU A 202 3.75 15.51 -10.05
CA GLU A 202 4.12 14.91 -8.77
C GLU A 202 2.87 14.71 -7.88
N LYS A 203 1.92 15.66 -7.82
CA LYS A 203 0.65 15.49 -7.08
C LYS A 203 -0.09 14.22 -7.53
N ASN A 204 -0.14 13.95 -8.83
CA ASN A 204 -0.72 12.72 -9.39
C ASN A 204 0.09 11.43 -9.14
N LEU A 205 1.42 11.51 -8.98
CA LEU A 205 2.27 10.37 -8.61
C LEU A 205 2.12 10.03 -7.11
N TYR A 206 2.30 11.03 -6.24
CA TYR A 206 2.50 10.85 -4.80
C TYR A 206 1.21 10.83 -3.96
N HIS A 207 0.11 11.43 -4.43
CA HIS A 207 -1.17 11.45 -3.70
C HIS A 207 -2.23 10.48 -4.24
N LEU A 208 -2.19 10.12 -5.53
CA LEU A 208 -3.19 9.26 -6.18
C LEU A 208 -2.67 7.86 -6.57
N GLY A 209 -1.37 7.63 -6.44
CA GLY A 209 -0.64 6.59 -7.16
C GLY A 209 0.33 5.76 -6.32
N GLU A 210 0.14 5.65 -5.02
CA GLU A 210 1.17 5.17 -4.08
C GLU A 210 1.70 3.75 -4.40
N ASP A 211 0.83 2.85 -4.88
CA ASP A 211 1.18 1.50 -5.30
C ASP A 211 2.02 1.50 -6.60
N ARG A 212 1.67 2.39 -7.56
CA ARG A 212 2.39 2.57 -8.82
C ARG A 212 3.76 3.21 -8.59
N MET A 213 3.80 4.29 -7.79
CA MET A 213 5.03 4.99 -7.45
C MET A 213 6.03 4.06 -6.76
N LEU A 214 5.58 3.27 -5.78
CA LEU A 214 6.44 2.27 -5.13
C LEU A 214 6.97 1.23 -6.14
N THR A 215 6.11 0.75 -7.05
CA THR A 215 6.52 -0.18 -8.10
C THR A 215 7.59 0.42 -9.03
N THR A 216 7.41 1.67 -9.45
CA THR A 216 8.35 2.42 -10.29
C THR A 216 9.69 2.63 -9.59
N LEU A 217 9.69 3.00 -8.30
CA LEU A 217 10.92 3.13 -7.50
C LEU A 217 11.68 1.81 -7.37
N LEU A 218 10.97 0.69 -7.18
CA LEU A 218 11.58 -0.63 -7.11
C LEU A 218 12.23 -1.03 -8.45
N LEU A 219 11.60 -0.75 -9.60
CA LEU A 219 12.20 -0.95 -10.93
C LEU A 219 13.40 -0.03 -11.18
N LYS A 220 13.31 1.25 -10.76
CA LYS A 220 14.34 2.28 -10.91
C LYS A 220 15.63 1.92 -10.16
N HIS A 221 15.50 1.50 -8.90
CA HIS A 221 16.64 1.32 -7.99
C HIS A 221 17.21 -0.09 -7.93
N PHE A 222 16.50 -1.12 -8.44
CA PHE A 222 16.96 -2.51 -8.43
C PHE A 222 16.91 -3.17 -9.84
N PRO A 223 17.69 -2.67 -10.82
CA PRO A 223 17.75 -3.18 -12.21
C PRO A 223 17.95 -4.69 -12.37
N ASP A 224 18.71 -5.28 -11.45
CA ASP A 224 19.16 -6.67 -11.45
C ASP A 224 18.13 -7.64 -10.83
N ARG A 225 17.06 -7.08 -10.24
CA ARG A 225 15.95 -7.81 -9.62
C ARG A 225 14.68 -7.69 -10.48
N SER A 226 13.64 -8.44 -10.11
CA SER A 226 12.45 -8.62 -10.93
C SER A 226 11.15 -8.46 -10.13
N LEU A 227 10.14 -7.90 -10.78
CA LEU A 227 8.77 -7.77 -10.31
C LEU A 227 7.88 -8.70 -11.12
N THR A 228 7.19 -9.63 -10.46
CA THR A 228 6.52 -10.75 -11.15
C THR A 228 5.09 -11.01 -10.67
N PHE A 229 4.42 -11.95 -11.32
CA PHE A 229 3.02 -12.30 -11.11
C PHE A 229 2.86 -13.81 -10.94
N ILE A 230 2.13 -14.24 -9.91
CA ILE A 230 1.87 -15.65 -9.60
C ILE A 230 0.37 -15.93 -9.82
N PRO A 231 -0.04 -16.52 -10.96
CA PRO A 231 -1.45 -16.75 -11.29
C PRO A 231 -2.15 -17.76 -10.36
N GLU A 232 -1.40 -18.58 -9.64
CA GLU A 232 -1.90 -19.53 -8.64
C GLU A 232 -2.24 -18.86 -7.30
N ALA A 233 -1.73 -17.65 -7.05
CA ALA A 233 -2.13 -16.83 -5.91
C ALA A 233 -3.31 -15.94 -6.33
N ALA A 234 -4.38 -15.90 -5.53
CA ALA A 234 -5.58 -15.13 -5.84
C ALA A 234 -6.20 -14.49 -4.60
N CYS A 235 -6.76 -13.31 -4.79
CA CYS A 235 -7.63 -12.65 -3.81
C CYS A 235 -8.92 -12.16 -4.47
N TRP A 236 -9.89 -11.81 -3.65
CA TRP A 236 -11.15 -11.18 -4.07
C TRP A 236 -11.32 -9.86 -3.34
N THR A 237 -11.57 -8.79 -4.07
CA THR A 237 -11.87 -7.45 -3.54
C THR A 237 -13.28 -7.03 -3.94
N ILE A 238 -13.86 -6.12 -3.15
CA ILE A 238 -15.16 -5.53 -3.43
C ILE A 238 -14.94 -4.32 -4.34
N VAL A 239 -15.48 -4.33 -5.56
CA VAL A 239 -15.37 -3.21 -6.50
C VAL A 239 -16.50 -2.18 -6.30
N PRO A 240 -16.37 -0.94 -6.82
CA PRO A 240 -17.47 0.03 -6.81
C PRO A 240 -18.77 -0.53 -7.41
N HIS A 241 -19.86 -0.42 -6.65
CA HIS A 241 -21.19 -0.89 -7.06
C HIS A 241 -22.12 0.24 -7.55
N THR A 242 -21.72 1.51 -7.40
CA THR A 242 -22.40 2.67 -7.99
C THR A 242 -21.48 3.43 -8.92
N PHE A 243 -22.05 4.05 -9.96
CA PHE A 243 -21.27 4.72 -10.99
C PHE A 243 -20.49 5.93 -10.47
N LYS A 244 -21.03 6.68 -9.49
CA LYS A 244 -20.33 7.79 -8.82
C LYS A 244 -19.06 7.34 -8.09
N ILE A 245 -19.10 6.18 -7.43
CA ILE A 245 -17.91 5.62 -6.77
C ILE A 245 -16.91 5.09 -7.81
N LEU A 246 -17.39 4.51 -8.92
CA LEU A 246 -16.53 4.07 -10.03
C LEU A 246 -15.79 5.26 -10.67
N LEU A 247 -16.49 6.36 -10.97
CA LEU A 247 -15.90 7.60 -11.50
C LEU A 247 -14.78 8.13 -10.58
N SER A 248 -15.05 8.28 -9.28
CA SER A 248 -14.06 8.77 -8.31
C SER A 248 -12.86 7.83 -8.13
N GLN A 249 -13.06 6.51 -8.19
CA GLN A 249 -11.94 5.56 -8.19
C GLN A 249 -11.10 5.67 -9.48
N ARG A 250 -11.76 5.71 -10.63
CA ARG A 250 -11.09 5.60 -11.94
C ARG A 250 -10.42 6.90 -12.37
N ARG A 251 -10.93 8.06 -11.94
CA ARG A 251 -10.21 9.35 -12.01
C ARG A 251 -8.78 9.21 -11.45
N ARG A 252 -8.67 8.78 -10.20
CA ARG A 252 -7.37 8.59 -9.51
C ARG A 252 -6.50 7.56 -10.23
N TRP A 253 -7.08 6.43 -10.62
CA TRP A 253 -6.32 5.34 -11.27
C TRP A 253 -5.81 5.71 -12.67
N ILE A 254 -6.60 6.40 -13.49
CA ILE A 254 -6.24 6.78 -14.86
C ILE A 254 -5.18 7.89 -14.82
N ASN A 255 -5.41 8.95 -14.03
CA ASN A 255 -4.48 10.09 -13.95
C ASN A 255 -3.12 9.65 -13.40
N SER A 256 -3.11 8.85 -12.33
CA SER A 256 -1.89 8.23 -11.81
C SER A 256 -1.21 7.30 -12.83
N THR A 257 -1.98 6.53 -13.63
CA THR A 257 -1.41 5.65 -14.66
C THR A 257 -0.62 6.43 -15.70
N VAL A 258 -1.19 7.51 -16.24
CA VAL A 258 -0.54 8.33 -17.27
C VAL A 258 0.75 8.96 -16.74
N HIS A 259 0.72 9.58 -15.56
CA HIS A 259 1.91 10.17 -14.96
C HIS A 259 2.97 9.12 -14.60
N ASN A 260 2.58 7.95 -14.08
CA ASN A 260 3.52 6.89 -13.76
C ASN A 260 4.14 6.25 -15.02
N MET A 261 3.43 6.21 -16.14
CA MET A 261 4.00 5.78 -17.43
C MET A 261 5.10 6.73 -17.92
N PHE A 262 4.94 8.04 -17.76
CA PHE A 262 6.00 9.00 -18.08
C PHE A 262 7.27 8.74 -17.24
N GLU A 263 7.13 8.43 -15.94
CA GLU A 263 8.27 8.03 -15.10
C GLU A 263 8.88 6.69 -15.53
N LEU A 264 8.06 5.67 -15.81
CA LEU A 264 8.56 4.38 -16.30
C LEU A 264 9.37 4.51 -17.61
N LEU A 265 9.03 5.44 -18.50
CA LEU A 265 9.86 5.68 -19.71
C LEU A 265 11.27 6.21 -19.38
N ARG A 266 11.41 6.96 -18.28
CA ARG A 266 12.69 7.45 -17.74
C ARG A 266 13.51 6.34 -17.04
N VAL A 267 12.86 5.27 -16.57
CA VAL A 267 13.52 4.13 -15.94
C VAL A 267 14.35 3.34 -16.96
N ASN A 268 15.68 3.47 -16.92
CA ASN A 268 16.60 2.86 -17.89
C ASN A 268 16.82 1.35 -17.72
N THR A 269 16.23 0.76 -16.69
CA THR A 269 16.50 -0.61 -16.22
C THR A 269 15.50 -1.65 -16.71
N MET A 270 14.40 -1.24 -17.36
CA MET A 270 13.35 -2.16 -17.80
C MET A 270 13.85 -3.11 -18.90
N CYS A 271 13.69 -4.41 -18.65
CA CYS A 271 14.20 -5.48 -19.52
C CYS A 271 13.49 -5.53 -20.89
N GLY A 272 14.15 -6.11 -21.88
CA GLY A 272 13.55 -6.48 -23.17
C GLY A 272 13.66 -7.98 -23.40
N VAL A 273 12.65 -8.57 -24.03
CA VAL A 273 12.65 -9.99 -24.41
C VAL A 273 12.58 -10.07 -25.93
N CYS A 274 13.55 -10.76 -26.53
CA CYS A 274 13.73 -10.84 -27.99
C CYS A 274 13.79 -9.42 -28.62
N CYS A 275 12.92 -9.13 -29.58
CA CYS A 275 12.89 -7.86 -30.31
C CYS A 275 11.98 -6.79 -29.67
N VAL A 276 11.33 -7.09 -28.53
CA VAL A 276 10.38 -6.18 -27.87
C VAL A 276 10.97 -5.68 -26.56
N SER A 277 11.21 -4.37 -26.48
CA SER A 277 11.59 -3.72 -25.21
C SER A 277 10.34 -3.41 -24.40
N MET A 278 10.38 -3.65 -23.09
CA MET A 278 9.28 -3.25 -22.20
C MET A 278 9.04 -1.73 -22.22
N LYS A 279 10.07 -0.91 -22.48
CA LYS A 279 9.90 0.54 -22.73
C LYS A 279 8.97 0.83 -23.91
N VAL A 280 9.09 0.07 -25.00
CA VAL A 280 8.23 0.25 -26.19
C VAL A 280 6.79 -0.16 -25.88
N VAL A 281 6.58 -1.22 -25.10
CA VAL A 281 5.24 -1.59 -24.61
C VAL A 281 4.63 -0.45 -23.77
N VAL A 282 5.37 0.06 -22.78
CA VAL A 282 4.91 1.17 -21.92
C VAL A 282 4.61 2.44 -22.74
N PHE A 283 5.42 2.74 -23.76
CA PHE A 283 5.17 3.86 -24.67
C PHE A 283 3.89 3.68 -25.49
N ILE A 284 3.68 2.49 -26.07
CA ILE A 284 2.46 2.17 -26.82
C ILE A 284 1.22 2.24 -25.92
N ASP A 285 1.31 1.72 -24.70
CA ASP A 285 0.24 1.71 -23.70
C ASP A 285 -0.12 3.13 -23.21
N LEU A 286 0.88 4.01 -23.04
CA LEU A 286 0.70 5.44 -22.75
C LEU A 286 -0.02 6.16 -23.91
N VAL A 287 0.49 6.03 -25.14
CA VAL A 287 -0.14 6.64 -26.32
C VAL A 287 -1.56 6.12 -26.50
N ALA A 288 -1.77 4.81 -26.40
CA ALA A 288 -3.08 4.18 -26.48
C ALA A 288 -4.04 4.71 -25.42
N THR A 289 -3.60 4.87 -24.17
CA THR A 289 -4.40 5.43 -23.07
C THR A 289 -4.80 6.88 -23.34
N MET A 290 -3.90 7.71 -23.89
CA MET A 290 -4.18 9.11 -24.22
C MET A 290 -5.16 9.27 -25.39
N ILE A 291 -5.05 8.44 -26.45
CA ILE A 291 -5.93 8.53 -27.62
C ILE A 291 -7.25 7.78 -27.45
N LEU A 292 -7.40 6.94 -26.41
CA LEU A 292 -8.50 5.99 -26.25
C LEU A 292 -9.91 6.57 -26.48
N PRO A 293 -10.26 7.76 -25.95
CA PRO A 293 -11.59 8.35 -26.18
C PRO A 293 -11.82 8.72 -27.65
N ALA A 294 -10.81 9.31 -28.30
CA ALA A 294 -10.89 9.70 -29.71
C ALA A 294 -10.94 8.46 -30.61
N SER A 295 -10.14 7.42 -30.31
CA SER A 295 -10.17 6.13 -31.01
C SER A 295 -11.52 5.44 -30.86
N TYR A 296 -12.17 5.51 -29.70
CA TYR A 296 -13.52 4.96 -29.51
C TYR A 296 -14.58 5.72 -30.33
N CYS A 297 -14.56 7.06 -30.31
CA CYS A 297 -15.46 7.86 -31.15
C CYS A 297 -15.27 7.57 -32.65
N TYR A 298 -14.02 7.45 -33.10
CA TYR A 298 -13.70 7.08 -34.48
C TYR A 298 -14.14 5.65 -34.83
N ALA A 299 -13.96 4.69 -33.91
CA ALA A 299 -14.46 3.32 -34.07
C ALA A 299 -15.99 3.28 -34.24
N MET A 300 -16.74 4.05 -33.43
CA MET A 300 -18.19 4.14 -33.55
C MET A 300 -18.63 4.82 -34.86
N TYR A 301 -17.90 5.84 -35.33
CA TYR A 301 -18.16 6.44 -36.64
C TYR A 301 -17.90 5.47 -37.81
N LEU A 302 -16.80 4.71 -37.75
CA LEU A 302 -16.53 3.65 -38.73
C LEU A 302 -17.61 2.55 -38.69
N LEU A 303 -18.08 2.16 -37.51
CA LEU A 303 -19.18 1.20 -37.35
C LEU A 303 -20.49 1.74 -37.94
N PHE A 304 -20.78 3.04 -37.77
CA PHE A 304 -21.92 3.69 -38.43
C PHE A 304 -21.77 3.66 -39.96
N LEU A 305 -20.59 4.00 -40.51
CA LEU A 305 -20.37 3.86 -41.96
C LEU A 305 -20.58 2.41 -42.41
N VAL A 306 -20.07 1.43 -41.67
CA VAL A 306 -20.23 0.00 -41.98
C VAL A 306 -21.70 -0.42 -42.12
N PHE A 307 -22.57 0.01 -41.21
CA PHE A 307 -23.97 -0.43 -41.20
C PHE A 307 -24.90 0.40 -42.09
N PHE A 308 -24.54 1.65 -42.43
CA PHE A 308 -25.41 2.58 -43.16
C PHE A 308 -24.85 3.05 -44.52
N ARG A 309 -23.64 2.63 -44.90
CA ARG A 309 -22.96 2.99 -46.17
C ARG A 309 -22.17 1.78 -46.69
N ASP A 310 -22.59 1.20 -47.81
CA ASP A 310 -21.90 0.07 -48.48
C ASP A 310 -20.56 0.50 -49.12
N LEU A 311 -19.56 0.81 -48.29
CA LEU A 311 -18.20 1.16 -48.69
C LEU A 311 -17.30 -0.08 -48.61
N PRO A 312 -16.43 -0.38 -49.60
CA PRO A 312 -15.55 -1.56 -49.55
C PRO A 312 -14.65 -1.67 -48.31
N VAL A 313 -14.36 -0.53 -47.67
CA VAL A 313 -13.58 -0.44 -46.42
C VAL A 313 -14.34 -1.07 -45.23
N SER A 314 -15.68 -1.14 -45.27
CA SER A 314 -16.50 -1.66 -44.17
C SER A 314 -16.21 -3.13 -43.87
N THR A 315 -16.12 -3.96 -44.90
CA THR A 315 -15.87 -5.40 -44.79
C THR A 315 -14.51 -5.68 -44.16
N VAL A 316 -13.47 -4.94 -44.54
CA VAL A 316 -12.11 -5.09 -43.97
C VAL A 316 -12.10 -4.75 -42.49
N LEU A 317 -12.80 -3.68 -42.09
CA LEU A 317 -12.91 -3.28 -40.69
C LEU A 317 -13.71 -4.30 -39.86
N LEU A 318 -14.83 -4.82 -40.38
CA LEU A 318 -15.60 -5.88 -39.73
C LEU A 318 -14.76 -7.15 -39.51
N ILE A 319 -13.97 -7.56 -40.50
CA ILE A 319 -13.06 -8.71 -40.39
C ILE A 319 -12.02 -8.44 -39.29
N LEU A 320 -11.41 -7.25 -39.26
CA LEU A 320 -10.41 -6.90 -38.25
C LEU A 320 -10.99 -6.90 -36.82
N TYR A 321 -12.16 -6.29 -36.62
CA TYR A 321 -12.86 -6.34 -35.33
C TYR A 321 -13.25 -7.77 -34.95
N GLY A 322 -13.74 -8.56 -35.91
CA GLY A 322 -14.06 -9.97 -35.73
C GLY A 322 -12.85 -10.82 -35.30
N ILE A 323 -11.67 -10.55 -35.86
CA ILE A 323 -10.42 -11.20 -35.46
C ILE A 323 -10.03 -10.80 -34.03
N ILE A 324 -10.02 -9.50 -33.70
CA ILE A 324 -9.65 -9.01 -32.37
C ILE A 324 -10.56 -9.63 -31.29
N MET A 325 -11.87 -9.66 -31.54
CA MET A 325 -12.85 -10.26 -30.64
C MET A 325 -12.74 -11.79 -30.59
N GLY A 326 -12.55 -12.44 -31.74
CA GLY A 326 -12.42 -13.89 -31.87
C GLY A 326 -11.19 -14.44 -31.13
N VAL A 327 -10.06 -13.73 -31.17
CA VAL A 327 -8.85 -14.08 -30.40
C VAL A 327 -9.13 -14.15 -28.90
N GLN A 328 -9.89 -13.20 -28.34
CA GLN A 328 -10.26 -13.21 -26.92
C GLN A 328 -11.11 -14.45 -26.58
N VAL A 329 -12.13 -14.74 -27.39
CA VAL A 329 -13.00 -15.92 -27.20
C VAL A 329 -12.19 -17.22 -27.29
N VAL A 330 -11.29 -17.34 -28.26
CA VAL A 330 -10.38 -18.50 -28.40
C VAL A 330 -9.49 -18.66 -27.16
N VAL A 331 -8.95 -17.58 -26.60
CA VAL A 331 -8.16 -17.62 -25.35
C VAL A 331 -8.98 -18.14 -24.16
N PHE A 332 -10.26 -17.77 -24.04
CA PHE A 332 -11.12 -18.28 -22.97
C PHE A 332 -11.42 -19.77 -23.14
N ILE A 333 -11.69 -20.23 -24.37
CA ILE A 333 -11.93 -21.64 -24.70
C ILE A 333 -10.67 -22.48 -24.39
N LEU A 334 -9.50 -22.05 -24.86
CA LEU A 334 -8.23 -22.74 -24.62
C LEU A 334 -7.88 -22.83 -23.13
N ARG A 335 -8.24 -21.82 -22.32
CA ARG A 335 -8.06 -21.84 -20.86
C ARG A 335 -9.22 -22.48 -20.09
N SER A 336 -10.23 -23.02 -20.78
CA SER A 336 -11.47 -23.57 -20.18
C SER A 336 -12.20 -22.59 -19.24
N ARG A 337 -12.08 -21.29 -19.50
CA ARG A 337 -12.65 -20.17 -18.73
C ARG A 337 -14.00 -19.72 -19.30
N TRP A 338 -14.95 -20.65 -19.40
CA TRP A 338 -16.27 -20.42 -20.01
C TRP A 338 -17.07 -19.31 -19.32
N ASP A 339 -16.86 -19.10 -18.02
CA ASP A 339 -17.49 -18.02 -17.25
C ASP A 339 -17.14 -16.63 -17.78
N TYR A 340 -15.95 -16.44 -18.35
CA TYR A 340 -15.50 -15.16 -18.89
C TYR A 340 -16.15 -14.80 -20.24
N ILE A 341 -16.74 -15.73 -20.98
CA ILE A 341 -17.46 -15.41 -22.23
C ILE A 341 -18.66 -14.49 -21.94
N TRP A 342 -19.39 -14.76 -20.85
CA TRP A 342 -20.52 -13.92 -20.43
C TRP A 342 -20.07 -12.53 -19.94
N TRP A 343 -19.02 -12.48 -19.10
CA TRP A 343 -18.46 -11.21 -18.62
C TRP A 343 -17.87 -10.36 -19.77
N PHE A 344 -17.27 -11.01 -20.76
CA PHE A 344 -16.77 -10.37 -21.98
C PHE A 344 -17.91 -9.78 -22.83
N PHE A 345 -19.04 -10.47 -22.96
CA PHE A 345 -20.22 -9.93 -23.66
C PHE A 345 -20.80 -8.68 -22.96
N ILE A 346 -20.92 -8.69 -21.63
CA ILE A 346 -21.37 -7.51 -20.86
C ILE A 346 -20.36 -6.36 -21.01
N TYR A 347 -19.06 -6.66 -20.92
CA TYR A 347 -18.02 -5.66 -21.10
C TYR A 347 -18.02 -5.07 -22.51
N PHE A 348 -18.21 -5.88 -23.54
CA PHE A 348 -18.27 -5.41 -24.92
C PHE A 348 -19.47 -4.49 -25.17
N THR A 349 -20.65 -4.86 -24.67
CA THR A 349 -21.91 -4.14 -24.94
C THR A 349 -22.07 -2.87 -24.10
N VAL A 350 -21.71 -2.90 -22.82
CA VAL A 350 -21.92 -1.77 -21.87
C VAL A 350 -20.60 -1.25 -21.30
N GLY A 351 -19.60 -2.12 -21.11
CA GLY A 351 -18.30 -1.74 -20.55
C GLY A 351 -17.49 -0.83 -21.48
N LEU A 352 -17.40 -1.11 -22.78
CA LEU A 352 -16.58 -0.32 -23.72
C LEU A 352 -16.88 1.20 -23.72
N PRO A 353 -18.12 1.69 -23.91
CA PRO A 353 -18.38 3.13 -23.83
C PRO A 353 -18.03 3.73 -22.46
N VAL A 354 -18.17 2.95 -21.38
CA VAL A 354 -17.79 3.39 -20.04
C VAL A 354 -16.27 3.50 -19.90
N PHE A 355 -15.52 2.44 -20.19
CA PHE A 355 -14.08 2.37 -19.95
C PHE A 355 -13.22 3.09 -20.98
N TYR A 356 -13.67 3.20 -22.24
CA TYR A 356 -12.85 3.78 -23.31
C TYR A 356 -13.19 5.24 -23.59
N LEU A 357 -14.42 5.69 -23.29
CA LEU A 357 -14.86 7.07 -23.50
C LEU A 357 -15.18 7.78 -22.18
N ILE A 358 -16.20 7.35 -21.43
CA ILE A 358 -16.71 8.15 -20.29
C ILE A 358 -15.67 8.29 -19.18
N LEU A 359 -15.06 7.19 -18.72
CA LEU A 359 -14.12 7.22 -17.61
C LEU A 359 -12.83 7.98 -17.95
N PRO A 360 -12.14 7.76 -19.09
CA PRO A 360 -10.92 8.51 -19.38
C PRO A 360 -11.20 9.99 -19.68
N THR A 361 -12.27 10.34 -20.40
CA THR A 361 -12.65 11.75 -20.63
C THR A 361 -12.93 12.48 -19.31
N TYR A 362 -13.68 11.87 -18.39
CA TYR A 362 -13.87 12.45 -17.05
C TYR A 362 -12.55 12.57 -16.27
N SER A 363 -11.67 11.59 -16.39
CA SER A 363 -10.39 11.57 -15.67
C SER A 363 -9.46 12.69 -16.14
N PHE A 364 -9.33 12.88 -17.45
CA PHE A 364 -8.54 13.95 -18.07
C PHE A 364 -9.16 15.34 -17.86
N TRP A 365 -10.48 15.45 -17.76
CA TRP A 365 -11.15 16.72 -17.46
C TRP A 365 -10.95 17.16 -16.00
N ASN A 366 -10.78 16.21 -15.08
CA ASN A 366 -10.56 16.44 -13.65
C ASN A 366 -9.18 15.89 -13.23
N MET A 367 -8.14 16.33 -13.92
CA MET A 367 -6.75 15.89 -13.72
C MET A 367 -6.03 16.59 -12.55
N ASP A 368 -6.64 17.68 -12.08
CA ASP A 368 -6.32 18.59 -10.98
C ASP A 368 -7.09 18.29 -9.69
N ASP A 369 -8.19 17.52 -9.74
CA ASP A 369 -8.93 17.09 -8.56
C ASP A 369 -8.13 16.03 -7.77
N PHE A 370 -7.68 16.36 -6.55
CA PHE A 370 -6.99 15.42 -5.65
C PHE A 370 -7.89 14.84 -4.54
N SER A 371 -9.19 15.17 -4.54
CA SER A 371 -10.12 14.76 -3.50
C SER A 371 -10.29 13.24 -3.41
N TRP A 372 -10.41 12.74 -2.18
CA TRP A 372 -10.83 11.37 -1.91
C TRP A 372 -12.35 11.32 -1.73
N GLY A 373 -13.07 11.45 -2.85
CA GLY A 373 -14.53 11.42 -2.88
C GLY A 373 -15.11 10.28 -2.03
N LYS A 374 -16.20 10.57 -1.28
CA LYS A 374 -16.79 9.75 -0.18
C LYS A 374 -16.94 8.26 -0.53
N THR A 375 -15.85 7.50 -0.38
CA THR A 375 -15.77 6.09 -0.77
C THR A 375 -16.21 5.23 0.40
N ARG A 376 -17.51 4.88 0.38
CA ARG A 376 -18.20 3.99 1.34
C ARG A 376 -18.27 4.54 2.79
N ALA A 377 -19.42 5.07 3.16
CA ALA A 377 -19.86 4.96 4.55
C ALA A 377 -20.18 3.48 4.82
N VAL A 378 -19.42 2.84 5.72
CA VAL A 378 -19.82 1.54 6.28
C VAL A 378 -21.04 1.81 7.16
N GLY A 379 -22.11 1.04 6.97
CA GLY A 379 -23.39 1.28 7.64
C GLY A 379 -23.25 1.25 9.17
N GLY A 380 -23.41 2.41 9.81
CA GLY A 380 -23.20 2.58 11.23
C GLY A 380 -23.74 3.93 11.73
N SER A 381 -25.07 3.97 11.95
CA SER A 381 -25.83 5.06 12.58
C SER A 381 -25.83 6.44 11.89
N GLY A 382 -27.03 6.98 11.71
CA GLY A 382 -27.21 8.34 11.19
C GLY A 382 -26.77 9.40 12.19
N ALA A 383 -25.90 10.31 11.75
CA ALA A 383 -25.66 11.61 12.34
C ALA A 383 -25.79 12.66 11.22
N ASN A 384 -26.27 13.85 11.58
CA ASN A 384 -26.92 14.77 10.62
C ASN A 384 -26.02 15.29 9.50
N ASN A 385 -26.64 15.57 8.35
CA ASN A 385 -26.08 16.41 7.32
C ASN A 385 -25.80 17.82 7.88
N ALA A 386 -24.56 18.29 7.75
CA ALA A 386 -24.19 19.69 7.78
C ALA A 386 -23.23 19.97 6.60
N ALA A 387 -23.22 21.22 6.16
CA ALA A 387 -22.76 21.72 4.86
C ALA A 387 -21.34 21.35 4.40
N ASP A 388 -21.10 21.55 3.10
CA ASP A 388 -19.77 21.66 2.51
C ASP A 388 -18.93 22.75 3.20
N GLY A 389 -17.61 22.51 3.22
CA GLY A 389 -16.57 23.52 3.30
C GLY A 389 -15.40 23.00 2.47
N ASP A 390 -14.85 23.84 1.60
CA ASP A 390 -13.63 23.51 0.86
C ASP A 390 -12.46 23.37 1.84
N ASP A 391 -11.71 22.27 1.72
CA ASP A 391 -10.39 22.13 2.36
C ASP A 391 -9.37 22.82 1.44
N ASP A 392 -9.27 24.15 1.52
CA ASP A 392 -8.26 24.95 0.81
C ASP A 392 -6.83 24.67 1.35
N GLU A 393 -5.83 24.86 0.47
CA GLU A 393 -4.40 24.71 0.80
C GLU A 393 -3.91 25.91 1.65
N ASP A 394 -3.80 25.74 2.98
CA ASP A 394 -3.18 26.75 3.85
C ASP A 394 -1.64 26.67 3.83
N ASP A 395 -1.03 27.61 3.10
CA ASP A 395 0.42 27.90 3.11
C ASP A 395 0.85 28.50 4.48
N GLU A 396 1.26 27.66 5.44
CA GLU A 396 1.87 28.14 6.69
C GLU A 396 3.28 28.72 6.45
N LYS A 397 3.35 30.03 6.23
CA LYS A 397 4.58 30.81 6.45
C LYS A 397 4.89 30.84 7.95
N GLU A 398 5.98 30.20 8.35
CA GLU A 398 6.51 30.29 9.73
C GLU A 398 6.72 31.76 10.15
N GLN A 399 5.93 32.23 11.11
CA GLN A 399 6.29 33.40 11.91
C GLN A 399 6.98 32.95 13.20
N LEU A 400 8.25 33.34 13.32
CA LEU A 400 9.09 33.07 14.47
C LEU A 400 8.52 33.78 15.71
N TYR A 401 8.01 33.00 16.67
CA TYR A 401 7.83 33.49 18.05
C TYR A 401 8.65 32.64 19.01
N ARG A 402 9.69 33.29 19.52
CA ARG A 402 10.49 32.86 20.65
C ARG A 402 9.97 33.63 21.86
N ASP A 403 9.56 32.92 22.90
CA ASP A 403 9.58 33.46 24.26
C ASP A 403 10.09 32.37 25.20
N ASP A 404 11.20 32.68 25.85
CA ASP A 404 11.70 32.01 27.04
C ASP A 404 10.93 32.63 28.23
N ASP A 405 10.32 31.85 29.13
CA ASP A 405 10.55 32.06 30.58
C ASP A 405 9.99 30.98 31.52
N GLU A 406 10.54 30.98 32.75
CA GLU A 406 10.29 30.02 33.81
C GLU A 406 9.04 30.31 34.69
N SER A 407 8.74 29.33 35.56
CA SER A 407 7.95 29.44 36.80
C SER A 407 6.42 29.52 36.69
N TYR A 408 5.73 28.61 37.38
CA TYR A 408 5.09 28.91 38.68
C TYR A 408 4.54 27.62 39.31
N ASP A 409 4.84 27.39 40.60
CA ASP A 409 4.24 26.34 41.41
C ASP A 409 3.23 26.92 42.41
N SER A 410 2.26 26.09 42.77
CA SER A 410 1.46 26.09 44.00
C SER A 410 0.15 26.91 44.10
N ARG A 411 -0.79 26.27 44.83
CA ARG A 411 -2.06 26.75 45.44
C ARG A 411 -3.30 26.80 44.53
N GLN A 412 -4.51 26.42 44.94
CA GLN A 412 -5.07 25.68 46.11
C GLN A 412 -6.53 25.30 45.71
N SER A 413 -7.27 24.33 46.24
CA SER A 413 -7.12 23.26 47.27
C SER A 413 -8.25 22.21 47.01
N GLY A 414 -8.50 21.11 47.72
CA GLY A 414 -7.93 20.46 48.92
C GLY A 414 -8.92 19.38 49.41
N TYR A 415 -8.51 18.44 50.28
CA TYR A 415 -9.35 17.79 51.32
C TYR A 415 -8.52 16.80 52.18
N SER A 416 -8.82 16.78 53.49
CA SER A 416 -8.49 15.78 54.52
C SER A 416 -7.19 14.94 54.38
N ARG A 417 -6.12 15.20 55.14
CA ARG A 417 -5.99 14.95 56.60
C ARG A 417 -6.14 13.47 56.97
N ASP A 418 -5.02 12.75 57.03
CA ASP A 418 -4.76 11.93 58.21
C ASP A 418 -3.26 11.78 58.52
N SER A 419 -2.94 11.51 59.79
CA SER A 419 -1.62 11.74 60.38
C SER A 419 -1.02 10.49 61.03
N ARG A 420 0.19 10.09 60.63
CA ARG A 420 1.06 9.23 61.47
C ARG A 420 2.53 9.66 61.40
N ARG A 421 3.12 9.88 62.59
CA ARG A 421 4.55 10.14 62.81
C ARG A 421 5.31 8.82 62.99
N SER A 422 6.49 8.70 62.38
CA SER A 422 7.69 8.10 62.99
C SER A 422 8.91 8.52 62.11
N ARG A 423 9.89 9.33 62.54
CA ARG A 423 10.98 9.17 63.55
C ARG A 423 12.07 8.12 63.19
N GLY A 424 13.31 8.60 63.05
CA GLY A 424 14.57 7.84 62.89
C GLY A 424 14.92 7.49 61.43
N SER A 425 16.18 7.47 60.97
CA SER A 425 17.45 7.86 61.60
C SER A 425 18.51 8.25 60.54
N GLN A 426 19.45 9.08 60.96
CA GLN A 426 20.69 9.54 60.31
C GLN A 426 21.65 8.43 59.85
N GLY A 427 22.58 8.80 58.94
CA GLY A 427 23.75 8.03 58.49
C GLY A 427 23.99 8.19 56.98
N SER A 428 24.58 9.27 56.47
CA SER A 428 25.97 9.76 56.58
C SER A 428 27.03 8.97 55.80
N GLY A 429 27.45 9.51 54.65
CA GLY A 429 28.85 9.49 54.17
C GLY A 429 29.31 8.28 53.32
N GLY A 430 30.20 8.55 52.35
CA GLY A 430 31.01 7.51 51.68
C GLY A 430 31.09 7.63 50.15
N SER A 431 31.96 8.50 49.65
CA SER A 431 32.24 8.70 48.21
C SER A 431 33.29 7.71 47.67
N GLN A 432 33.45 7.66 46.33
CA GLN A 432 34.61 7.13 45.59
C GLN A 432 34.81 5.59 45.62
N SER A 433 35.50 4.95 44.66
CA SER A 433 35.92 5.28 43.28
C SER A 433 36.51 4.00 42.65
N TYR A 434 36.43 3.86 41.32
CA TYR A 434 37.23 3.00 40.42
C TYR A 434 38.23 1.99 41.04
N ASP A 435 38.16 0.72 40.62
CA ASP A 435 39.21 0.20 39.72
C ASP A 435 38.73 -0.97 38.84
N SER A 436 39.63 -1.42 37.98
CA SER A 436 39.47 -2.24 36.80
C SER A 436 40.34 -3.50 36.90
N ARG A 437 39.87 -4.62 36.30
CA ARG A 437 40.63 -5.46 35.35
C ARG A 437 40.03 -6.85 35.15
N SER A 438 40.12 -7.28 33.90
CA SER A 438 39.86 -8.62 33.36
C SER A 438 40.77 -9.72 33.93
N TYR A 439 40.29 -10.97 33.97
CA TYR A 439 41.07 -12.13 33.54
C TYR A 439 40.18 -13.26 32.97
N ARG A 440 40.81 -14.20 32.24
CA ARG A 440 40.19 -15.17 31.31
C ARG A 440 39.76 -16.51 31.94
N SER A 441 38.68 -17.06 31.37
CA SER A 441 38.49 -18.46 30.91
C SER A 441 38.72 -19.67 31.84
N ARG A 442 37.69 -20.52 31.99
CA ARG A 442 37.77 -21.94 31.56
C ARG A 442 36.41 -22.65 31.44
N ASP A 443 36.37 -23.68 30.60
CA ASP A 443 35.23 -24.57 30.35
C ASP A 443 34.85 -25.47 31.54
N GLN A 444 33.57 -25.88 31.62
CA GLN A 444 33.09 -27.28 31.44
C GLN A 444 31.70 -27.52 32.06
N GLY A 445 30.94 -28.49 31.51
CA GLY A 445 30.16 -29.40 32.38
C GLY A 445 28.62 -29.31 32.40
N SER A 446 27.98 -29.93 31.40
CA SER A 446 26.81 -30.82 31.54
C SER A 446 25.56 -30.44 32.36
N VAL A 447 24.42 -30.38 31.64
CA VAL A 447 23.17 -31.13 31.89
C VAL A 447 22.68 -31.29 33.35
N ARG A 448 21.56 -30.62 33.68
CA ARG A 448 20.43 -31.33 34.31
C ARG A 448 19.08 -30.66 34.06
N SER A 449 18.06 -31.49 33.88
CA SER A 449 16.66 -31.11 33.74
C SER A 449 16.05 -30.67 35.08
N GLY A 450 15.28 -29.59 35.06
CA GLY A 450 14.61 -29.02 36.23
C GLY A 450 13.25 -28.45 35.85
N ARG A 451 12.21 -29.25 36.00
CA ARG A 451 10.80 -28.94 35.69
C ARG A 451 10.31 -27.80 36.59
N SER A 452 10.02 -26.61 36.06
CA SER A 452 9.43 -25.50 36.81
C SER A 452 7.92 -25.38 36.56
N GLU A 453 7.20 -25.02 37.62
CA GLU A 453 5.74 -25.00 37.65
C GLU A 453 5.17 -23.71 37.05
N ARG A 454 4.05 -23.81 36.34
CA ARG A 454 3.29 -22.65 35.86
C ARG A 454 2.51 -22.03 37.02
N SER A 455 3.00 -20.92 37.57
CA SER A 455 2.14 -19.95 38.26
C SER A 455 1.69 -18.88 37.29
N GLY A 456 0.38 -18.67 37.15
CA GLY A 456 -0.19 -17.69 36.22
C GLY A 456 0.13 -16.24 36.61
N ARG A 457 0.34 -15.38 35.61
CA ARG A 457 0.37 -13.92 35.79
C ARG A 457 -0.56 -13.28 34.78
N SER A 458 -1.49 -12.47 35.26
CA SER A 458 -2.45 -11.73 34.45
C SER A 458 -1.75 -10.70 33.56
N SER A 459 -2.20 -10.57 32.32
CA SER A 459 -1.86 -9.47 31.42
C SER A 459 -2.17 -8.12 32.08
N ARG A 460 -1.16 -7.24 32.15
CA ARG A 460 -1.37 -5.81 32.39
C ARG A 460 -1.42 -5.11 31.03
N ASP A 461 -2.53 -4.46 30.72
CA ASP A 461 -2.59 -3.54 29.58
C ASP A 461 -1.66 -2.35 29.81
N GLY A 462 -0.60 -2.27 29.00
CA GLY A 462 0.36 -1.17 29.00
C GLY A 462 -0.02 -0.11 27.98
N SER A 463 -1.04 0.72 28.25
CA SER A 463 -1.35 1.84 27.34
C SER A 463 -0.33 2.96 27.50
N SER A 464 0.42 3.28 26.44
CA SER A 464 1.20 4.51 26.35
C SER A 464 0.77 5.31 25.12
N ARG A 465 0.56 6.63 25.30
CA ARG A 465 0.44 7.59 24.20
C ARG A 465 1.85 8.06 23.86
N ILE A 466 2.19 8.07 22.57
CA ILE A 466 3.55 8.30 22.08
C ILE A 466 3.47 9.33 20.93
N ASN A 467 4.43 10.25 20.85
CA ASN A 467 4.51 11.24 19.77
C ASN A 467 5.48 10.73 18.71
N PHE A 468 5.19 10.96 17.42
CA PHE A 468 6.14 10.65 16.36
C PHE A 468 5.95 11.61 15.19
#